data_AF-A0A225UDF6-F1
#
_entry.id   AF-A0A225UDF6-F1
#
_cell.length_a   1.000
_cell.length_b   1.000
_cell.length_c   1.000
_cell.angle_alpha   90.00
_cell.angle_beta   90.00
_cell.angle_gamma   90.00
#
_symmetry.space_group_name_H-M   'P 1'
#
loop_
_entity.id
_entity.type
_entity.pdbx_description
1 polymer ?
#
loop_
_entity_poly.entity_id
_entity_poly.type
_entity_poly.pdbx_seq_one_letter_code
_entity_poly.pdbx_strand_id
1 'polypeptide(L)' 'MTEPNDDIFATHKKGIVIVLSRYGKELSVCVFSVGDNCAANTYQAKLIKVPLVGCTTIA' A
#
# COMPACT_ATOMS: atom_id res chain seq x y z
N MET A 1 -5.98 -9.52 19.23
CA MET A 1 -6.62 -8.19 19.21
C MET A 1 -6.17 -7.54 17.92
N THR A 2 -7.06 -7.44 16.95
CA THR A 2 -6.81 -6.72 15.69
C THR A 2 -6.70 -5.24 16.02
N GLU A 3 -5.59 -4.59 15.66
CA GLU A 3 -5.49 -3.14 15.84
C GLU A 3 -6.60 -2.49 14.99
N PRO A 4 -7.31 -1.46 15.47
CA PRO A 4 -8.53 -0.94 14.83
C PRO A 4 -8.35 -0.45 13.38
N ASN A 5 -7.12 -0.39 12.86
CA ASN A 5 -6.81 0.00 11.49
C ASN A 5 -6.51 -1.18 10.54
N ASP A 6 -6.33 -2.41 11.03
CA ASP A 6 -5.89 -3.54 10.19
C ASP A 6 -6.90 -3.86 9.07
N ASP A 7 -8.20 -3.73 9.35
CA ASP A 7 -9.26 -3.99 8.38
C ASP A 7 -9.27 -2.95 7.23
N ILE A 8 -8.96 -1.69 7.54
CA ILE A 8 -8.85 -0.61 6.54
C ILE A 8 -7.66 -0.88 5.62
N PHE A 9 -6.51 -1.22 6.20
CA PHE A 9 -5.30 -1.49 5.41
C PHE A 9 -5.39 -2.81 4.61
N ALA A 10 -6.07 -3.83 5.14
CA ALA A 10 -6.42 -5.03 4.38
C ALA A 10 -7.31 -4.70 3.17
N THR A 11 -8.26 -3.78 3.34
CA THR A 11 -9.10 -3.28 2.24
C THR A 11 -8.28 -2.52 1.20
N HIS A 12 -7.37 -1.64 1.62
CA HIS A 12 -6.44 -0.96 0.70
C HIS A 12 -5.56 -1.95 -0.08
N LYS A 13 -5.08 -3.01 0.58
CA LYS A 13 -4.30 -4.07 -0.08
C LYS A 13 -5.11 -4.77 -1.17
N LYS A 14 -6.38 -5.08 -0.92
CA LYS A 14 -7.29 -5.62 -1.93
C LYS A 14 -7.44 -4.64 -3.11
N GLY A 15 -7.58 -3.35 -2.82
CA GLY A 15 -7.61 -2.29 -3.83
C GLY A 15 -6.38 -2.31 -4.75
N ILE A 16 -5.18 -2.38 -4.19
CA ILE A 16 -3.92 -2.46 -4.96
C ILE A 16 -3.92 -3.70 -5.87
N VAL A 17 -4.31 -4.87 -5.35
CA VAL A 17 -4.38 -6.11 -6.12
C VAL A 17 -5.36 -5.99 -7.29
N ILE A 18 -6.53 -5.38 -7.07
CA ILE A 18 -7.53 -5.15 -8.12
C ILE A 18 -7.01 -4.20 -9.20
N VAL A 19 -6.27 -3.15 -8.82
CA VAL A 19 -5.69 -2.24 -9.81
C VAL A 19 -4.61 -2.95 -10.62
N LEU A 20 -3.70 -3.67 -9.97
CA LEU A 20 -2.62 -4.40 -10.64
C LEU A 20 -3.16 -5.45 -11.63
N SER A 21 -4.23 -6.16 -11.26
CA SER A 21 -4.83 -7.18 -12.14
C SER A 21 -5.40 -6.59 -13.42
N ARG A 22 -5.88 -5.33 -13.41
CA ARG A 22 -6.30 -4.61 -14.63
C ARG A 22 -5.15 -4.42 -15.63
N TYR A 23 -3.90 -4.46 -15.16
CA TYR A 23 -2.70 -4.37 -15.98
C TYR A 23 -2.00 -5.72 -16.18
N GLY A 24 -2.63 -6.83 -15.78
CA GLY A 24 -2.01 -8.16 -15.83
C GLY A 24 -0.78 -8.28 -14.92
N LYS A 25 -0.75 -7.54 -13.82
CA LYS A 25 0.34 -7.52 -12.83
C LYS A 25 -0.13 -8.10 -11.50
N GLU A 26 0.83 -8.60 -10.73
CA GLU A 26 0.61 -9.08 -9.37
C GLU A 26 1.41 -8.26 -8.36
N LEU A 27 1.05 -8.36 -7.08
CA LEU A 27 1.70 -7.61 -6.01
C LEU A 27 3.22 -7.88 -5.93
N SER A 28 3.67 -9.06 -6.36
CA SER A 28 5.08 -9.45 -6.39
C SER A 28 5.96 -8.58 -7.30
N VAL A 29 5.37 -7.85 -8.26
CA VAL A 29 6.12 -6.93 -9.12
C VAL A 29 6.32 -5.55 -8.49
N CYS A 30 5.65 -5.25 -7.37
CA CYS A 30 5.85 -4.01 -6.64
C CYS A 30 7.20 -4.06 -5.92
N VAL A 31 8.06 -3.07 -6.19
CA VAL A 31 9.40 -2.97 -5.59
C VAL A 31 9.51 -1.89 -4.51
N PHE A 32 8.63 -0.90 -4.55
CA PHE A 32 8.51 0.16 -3.54
C PHE A 32 7.11 0.78 -3.58
N SER A 33 6.77 1.52 -2.53
CA SER A 33 5.56 2.34 -2.44
C SER A 33 5.92 3.83 -2.43
N VAL A 34 5.06 4.65 -3.01
CA VAL A 34 5.07 6.12 -2.92
C VAL A 34 3.65 6.55 -2.60
N GLY A 35 3.46 7.50 -1.70
CA GLY A 35 2.14 8.03 -1.42
C GLY A 35 2.18 9.37 -0.69
N ASP A 36 1.03 9.90 -0.34
CA ASP A 36 0.85 11.25 0.20
C ASP A 36 0.74 11.30 1.73
N ASN A 37 0.17 10.24 2.33
CA ASN A 37 0.04 10.09 3.77
C ASN A 37 1.12 9.14 4.32
N CYS A 38 2.19 9.68 4.89
CA CYS A 38 3.34 8.86 5.30
C CYS A 38 2.97 7.81 6.35
N ALA A 39 2.07 8.12 7.28
CA ALA A 39 1.67 7.19 8.35
C ALA A 39 0.89 6.01 7.76
N ALA A 40 -0.14 6.28 6.96
CA ALA A 40 -0.95 5.24 6.33
C ALA A 40 -0.13 4.42 5.32
N ASN A 41 0.68 5.08 4.49
CA ASN A 41 1.46 4.43 3.45
C ASN A 41 2.65 3.65 4.01
N THR A 42 3.18 4.01 5.17
CA THR A 42 4.18 3.19 5.88
C THR A 42 3.59 1.86 6.29
N TYR A 43 2.38 1.86 6.85
CA TYR A 43 1.71 0.62 7.24
C TYR A 43 1.36 -0.23 6.03
N GLN A 44 0.83 0.41 4.97
CA GLN A 44 0.51 -0.27 3.72
C GLN A 44 1.74 -0.91 3.06
N ALA A 45 2.87 -0.18 3.01
CA ALA A 45 4.14 -0.68 2.46
C ALA A 45 4.64 -1.90 3.24
N LYS A 46 4.53 -1.90 4.57
CA LYS A 46 4.82 -3.06 5.43
C LYS A 46 3.94 -4.27 5.09
N LEU A 47 2.63 -4.07 4.90
CA LEU A 47 1.69 -5.16 4.56
C LEU A 47 1.96 -5.83 3.21
N ILE A 48 2.51 -5.08 2.25
CA ILE A 48 2.89 -5.61 0.94
C ILE A 48 4.39 -5.94 0.85
N LYS A 49 5.13 -5.78 1.97
CA LYS A 49 6.56 -6.10 2.14
C LYS A 49 7.49 -5.36 1.18
N VAL A 50 7.25 -4.07 0.95
CA VAL A 50 8.12 -3.20 0.14
C VAL A 50 8.52 -1.95 0.92
N PRO A 51 9.64 -1.28 0.59
CA PRO A 51 9.98 0.02 1.17
C PRO A 51 9.01 1.12 0.72
N LEU A 52 8.71 2.07 1.61
CA LEU A 52 8.14 3.37 1.25
C LEU A 52 9.29 4.31 0.88
N VAL A 53 9.37 4.75 -0.38
CA VAL A 53 10.50 5.56 -0.88
C VAL A 53 10.18 7.04 -1.05
N GLY A 54 8.93 7.44 -0.82
CA GLY A 54 8.52 8.83 -0.92
C GLY A 54 7.19 9.10 -0.24
N CYS A 55 7.13 10.24 0.45
CA CYS A 55 5.90 10.82 0.93
C CYS A 55 5.71 12.18 0.26
N THR A 56 4.73 12.31 -0.63
CA THR A 56 4.48 13.56 -1.37
C THR A 56 3.28 14.28 -0.78
N THR A 57 3.51 15.40 -0.11
CA THR A 57 2.41 16.33 0.21
C THR A 57 2.13 17.15 -1.06
N ILE A 58 0.86 17.48 -1.34
CA ILE A 58 0.58 18.53 -2.34
C ILE A 58 1.28 19.81 -1.86
N ALA A 59 2.14 20.36 -2.70
CA ALA A 59 2.77 21.66 -2.51
C ALA A 59 1.84 22.78 -3.01
#